data_AF-A0A924GFM3-F1
#
_entry.id   AF-A0A924GFM3-F1
#
_cell.length_a   1.000
_cell.length_b   1.000
_cell.length_c   1.000
_cell.angle_alpha   90.00
_cell.angle_beta   90.00
_cell.angle_gamma   90.00
#
_symmetry.space_group_name_H-M   'P 1'
#
loop_
_entity.id
_entity.type
_entity.pdbx_description
1 polymer ?
#
loop_
_entity_poly.entity_id
_entity_poly.type
_entity_poly.pdbx_seq_one_letter_code
_entity_poly.pdbx_strand_id
1 'polypeptide(L)'
;MKKVLLVATAALLLVGCSSPFPGTTGADPSGSSRSDSAAPVAAVLLGETLKDAIPTITSVTQITEDNDPDDLIGRPAGYIDGALIVDTRATKCVEPGVACGATIEVWGDKQKASDRSINLITLMVEDPTLDEHHYILDGLLLRVSGELSPSAAAEYESIMVQER
;
A
#
# COMPACT_ATOMS: atom_id res chain seq x y z
N MET A 1 59.87 13.66 -8.76
CA MET A 1 60.49 14.60 -7.80
C MET A 1 59.68 14.55 -6.52
N LYS A 2 60.36 14.33 -5.39
CA LYS A 2 59.79 14.05 -4.06
C LYS A 2 59.21 15.29 -3.40
N LYS A 3 58.02 15.19 -2.78
CA LYS A 3 57.71 15.93 -1.56
C LYS A 3 57.09 14.98 -0.53
N VAL A 4 57.81 14.89 0.57
CA VAL A 4 57.57 14.15 1.81
C VAL A 4 56.46 14.85 2.59
N LEU A 5 55.56 14.10 3.22
CA LEU A 5 54.77 14.62 4.33
C LEU A 5 54.76 13.62 5.49
N LEU A 6 55.02 14.17 6.66
CA LEU A 6 55.33 13.52 7.94
C LEU A 6 54.16 12.69 8.50
N VAL A 7 54.56 11.61 9.16
CA VAL A 7 53.80 10.75 10.07
C VAL A 7 53.57 11.46 11.41
N ALA A 8 52.38 11.30 11.99
CA ALA A 8 52.17 11.43 13.43
C ALA A 8 51.23 10.30 13.90
N THR A 9 51.82 9.31 14.55
CA THR A 9 51.15 8.17 15.18
C THR A 9 50.79 8.55 16.61
N ALA A 10 49.53 8.31 17.02
CA ALA A 10 49.15 8.27 18.42
C ALA A 10 48.24 7.03 18.63
N ALA A 11 48.80 6.01 19.26
CA ALA A 11 48.09 4.84 19.74
C ALA A 11 47.68 5.07 21.20
N LEU A 12 46.41 4.81 21.53
CA LEU A 12 45.96 4.58 22.89
C LEU A 12 44.99 3.39 22.89
N LEU A 13 45.38 2.33 23.57
CA LEU A 13 44.64 1.10 23.81
C LEU A 13 43.68 1.30 24.98
N LEU A 14 42.44 0.81 24.87
CA LEU A 14 41.65 0.33 26.01
C LEU A 14 40.87 -0.94 25.64
N VAL A 15 40.85 -1.85 26.60
CA VAL A 15 40.40 -3.25 26.59
C VAL A 15 38.98 -3.37 27.17
N GLY A 16 38.23 -4.39 26.72
CA GLY A 16 37.15 -5.05 27.48
C GLY A 16 35.72 -4.68 27.08
N CYS A 17 34.73 -5.57 26.98
CA CYS A 17 34.61 -6.99 27.33
C CYS A 17 33.72 -7.71 26.30
N SER A 18 34.15 -8.88 25.83
CA SER A 18 33.28 -9.88 25.23
C SER A 18 32.57 -10.67 26.33
N SER A 19 31.24 -10.74 26.30
CA SER A 19 30.49 -11.69 27.14
C SER A 19 29.99 -12.83 26.25
N PRO A 20 30.40 -14.08 26.48
CA PRO A 20 29.77 -15.24 25.87
C PRO A 20 28.56 -15.65 26.72
N PHE A 21 27.35 -15.46 26.18
CA PHE A 21 26.16 -16.06 26.79
C PHE A 21 26.03 -17.53 26.35
N PRO A 22 25.88 -18.47 27.30
CA PRO A 22 25.66 -19.87 26.99
C PRO A 22 24.25 -20.08 26.43
N GLY A 23 24.16 -21.06 25.53
CA GLY A 23 22.94 -21.40 24.82
C GLY A 23 21.76 -21.77 25.72
N THR A 24 20.57 -21.41 25.24
CA THR A 24 19.36 -22.14 25.59
C THR A 24 18.77 -22.67 24.29
N THR A 25 18.84 -24.00 24.17
CA THR A 25 18.11 -24.77 23.18
C THR A 25 16.66 -24.79 23.65
N GLY A 26 15.84 -23.96 23.03
CA GLY A 26 14.38 -23.98 23.17
C GLY A 26 13.78 -24.04 21.77
N ALA A 27 13.86 -25.22 21.14
CA ALA A 27 12.95 -25.55 20.07
C ALA A 27 11.60 -25.83 20.73
N ASP A 28 10.58 -25.08 20.34
CA ASP A 28 9.19 -25.55 20.33
C ASP A 28 8.39 -24.72 19.32
N PRO A 29 7.31 -25.31 18.76
CA PRO A 29 7.11 -25.35 17.33
C PRO A 29 6.23 -24.22 16.82
N SER A 30 6.29 -24.04 15.50
CA SER A 30 5.16 -23.71 14.63
C SER A 30 3.86 -23.32 15.33
N GLY A 31 3.81 -22.07 15.80
CA GLY A 31 2.58 -21.30 15.85
C GLY A 31 2.35 -20.71 14.47
N SER A 32 2.10 -21.56 13.47
CA SER A 32 1.46 -21.13 12.24
C SER A 32 0.04 -20.76 12.64
N SER A 33 -0.12 -19.52 13.10
CA SER A 33 -1.40 -18.85 13.12
C SER A 33 -1.82 -18.76 11.67
N ARG A 34 -2.46 -19.84 11.18
CA ARG A 34 -3.37 -19.72 10.05
C ARG A 34 -4.39 -18.71 10.52
N SER A 35 -4.23 -17.47 10.07
CA SER A 35 -5.22 -16.43 10.21
C SER A 35 -6.35 -16.82 9.27
N ASP A 36 -7.11 -17.84 9.67
CA ASP A 36 -8.43 -18.09 9.17
C ASP A 36 -9.30 -17.01 9.81
N SER A 37 -9.41 -15.88 9.12
CA SER A 37 -10.29 -14.80 9.49
C SER A 37 -10.83 -14.21 8.21
N ALA A 38 -11.82 -14.89 7.65
CA ALA A 38 -12.84 -14.25 6.83
C ALA A 38 -13.60 -13.24 7.70
N ALA A 39 -12.92 -12.14 8.05
CA ALA A 39 -13.59 -10.89 8.34
C ALA A 39 -14.16 -10.40 6.99
N PRO A 40 -15.38 -9.87 6.94
CA PRO A 40 -15.80 -9.13 5.77
C PRO A 40 -14.79 -8.00 5.55
N VAL A 41 -14.13 -8.13 4.41
CA VAL A 41 -13.12 -7.26 3.82
C VAL A 41 -13.65 -5.83 3.83
N ALA A 42 -12.99 -4.94 4.57
CA ALA A 42 -13.37 -3.53 4.67
C ALA A 42 -13.35 -2.87 3.28
N ALA A 43 -12.44 -3.31 2.40
CA ALA A 43 -12.35 -2.82 1.03
C ALA A 43 -13.55 -3.21 0.15
N VAL A 44 -13.99 -4.48 0.15
CA VAL A 44 -15.14 -4.92 -0.67
C VAL A 44 -16.44 -4.35 -0.12
N LEU A 45 -16.58 -4.22 1.21
CA LEU A 45 -17.75 -3.57 1.78
C LEU A 45 -17.88 -2.12 1.29
N LEU A 46 -16.80 -1.33 1.39
CA LEU A 46 -16.77 0.03 0.85
C LEU A 46 -16.98 0.05 -0.67
N GLY A 47 -16.40 -0.92 -1.38
CA GLY A 47 -16.57 -1.07 -2.83
C GLY A 47 -18.03 -1.30 -3.24
N GLU A 48 -18.75 -2.18 -2.54
CA GLU A 48 -20.18 -2.40 -2.81
C GLU A 48 -21.03 -1.18 -2.41
N THR A 49 -20.70 -0.48 -1.32
CA THR A 49 -21.34 0.82 -0.98
C THR A 49 -21.16 1.83 -2.12
N LEU A 50 -19.94 1.96 -2.66
CA LEU A 50 -19.66 2.83 -3.80
C LEU A 50 -20.47 2.42 -5.03
N LYS A 51 -20.54 1.11 -5.32
CA LYS A 51 -21.29 0.57 -6.46
C LYS A 51 -22.79 0.81 -6.37
N ASP A 52 -23.37 0.69 -5.18
CA ASP A 52 -24.78 0.98 -4.96
C ASP A 52 -25.11 2.47 -5.17
N ALA A 53 -24.15 3.36 -4.89
CA ALA A 53 -24.31 4.81 -5.01
C ALA A 53 -23.90 5.38 -6.39
N ILE A 54 -22.99 4.73 -7.10
CA ILE A 54 -22.43 5.18 -8.39
C ILE A 54 -22.81 4.19 -9.50
N PRO A 55 -23.86 4.47 -10.29
CA PRO A 55 -24.41 3.51 -11.26
C PRO A 55 -23.48 3.09 -12.41
N THR A 56 -22.37 3.81 -12.62
CA THR A 56 -21.37 3.49 -13.64
C THR A 56 -20.37 2.42 -13.19
N ILE A 57 -20.34 2.10 -11.90
CA ILE A 57 -19.57 0.98 -11.36
C ILE A 57 -20.28 -0.32 -11.72
N THR A 58 -19.55 -1.22 -12.36
CA THR A 58 -20.10 -2.49 -12.87
C THR A 58 -19.69 -3.70 -12.05
N SER A 59 -18.53 -3.65 -11.40
CA SER A 59 -18.05 -4.73 -10.55
C SER A 59 -17.11 -4.24 -9.45
N VAL A 60 -17.12 -4.97 -8.36
CA VAL A 60 -16.18 -4.88 -7.25
C VAL A 60 -15.58 -6.27 -7.07
N THR A 61 -14.26 -6.37 -7.05
CA THR A 61 -13.54 -7.64 -6.93
C THR A 61 -12.53 -7.54 -5.80
N GLN A 62 -12.51 -8.55 -4.92
CA GLN A 62 -11.47 -8.68 -3.90
C GLN A 62 -10.09 -8.73 -4.54
N ILE A 63 -9.15 -7.95 -4.01
CA ILE A 63 -7.73 -8.14 -4.30
C ILE A 63 -7.16 -9.16 -3.31
N THR A 64 -6.42 -10.12 -3.85
CA THR A 64 -5.84 -11.30 -3.21
C THR A 64 -4.39 -11.43 -3.68
N GLU A 65 -3.61 -12.32 -3.06
CA GLU A 65 -2.23 -12.60 -3.49
C GLU A 65 -2.15 -13.02 -4.96
N ASP A 66 -3.19 -13.68 -5.50
CA ASP A 66 -3.18 -14.22 -6.87
C ASP A 66 -3.52 -13.18 -7.96
N ASN A 67 -4.12 -12.04 -7.59
CA ASN A 67 -4.64 -11.06 -8.55
C ASN A 67 -4.28 -9.59 -8.21
N ASP A 68 -3.34 -9.37 -7.30
CA ASP A 68 -2.87 -8.04 -6.91
C ASP A 68 -1.97 -7.43 -7.98
N PRO A 69 -2.39 -6.35 -8.66
CA PRO A 69 -1.56 -5.71 -9.69
C PRO A 69 -0.29 -5.07 -9.14
N ASP A 70 -0.21 -4.79 -7.84
CA ASP A 70 0.95 -4.19 -7.18
C ASP A 70 1.81 -5.23 -6.43
N ASP A 71 1.42 -6.52 -6.40
CA ASP A 71 2.13 -7.60 -5.69
C ASP A 71 2.41 -7.34 -4.19
N LEU A 72 1.52 -6.60 -3.50
CA LEU A 72 1.66 -6.15 -2.13
C LEU A 72 0.88 -6.99 -1.11
N ILE A 73 -0.30 -7.54 -1.42
CA ILE A 73 -1.06 -8.40 -0.51
C ILE A 73 -0.17 -9.56 -0.03
N GLY A 74 -0.14 -9.76 1.29
CA GLY A 74 0.67 -10.81 1.92
C GLY A 74 2.16 -10.46 2.12
N ARG A 75 2.62 -9.29 1.67
CA ARG A 75 4.00 -8.82 1.90
C ARG A 75 4.15 -8.09 3.24
N PRO A 76 5.33 -8.14 3.90
CA PRO A 76 5.59 -7.48 5.20
C PRO A 76 5.39 -5.95 5.26
N ALA A 77 5.15 -5.28 4.12
CA ALA A 77 4.87 -3.85 4.03
C ALA A 77 3.72 -3.53 3.06
N GLY A 78 2.92 -4.54 2.68
CA GLY A 78 1.77 -4.34 1.81
C GLY A 78 0.54 -3.85 2.55
N TYR A 79 -0.47 -3.48 1.78
CA TYR A 79 -1.81 -3.33 2.32
C TYR A 79 -2.33 -4.69 2.79
N ILE A 80 -3.20 -4.67 3.80
CA ILE A 80 -3.71 -5.89 4.47
C ILE A 80 -5.00 -6.39 3.84
N ASP A 81 -5.67 -5.55 3.05
CA ASP A 81 -6.92 -5.84 2.39
C ASP A 81 -7.15 -4.87 1.22
N GLY A 82 -7.85 -5.26 0.15
CA GLY A 82 -8.06 -4.40 -1.00
C GLY A 82 -9.18 -4.84 -1.95
N ALA A 83 -9.66 -3.90 -2.77
CA ALA A 83 -10.69 -4.15 -3.75
C ALA A 83 -10.42 -3.38 -5.05
N LEU A 84 -10.67 -4.03 -6.18
CA LEU A 84 -10.70 -3.42 -7.50
C LEU A 84 -12.14 -3.05 -7.86
N ILE A 85 -12.33 -1.83 -8.36
CA ILE A 85 -13.60 -1.30 -8.82
C ILE A 85 -13.49 -1.02 -10.33
N VAL A 86 -14.43 -1.55 -11.10
CA VAL A 86 -14.55 -1.29 -12.53
C VAL A 86 -15.64 -0.26 -12.78
N ASP A 87 -15.29 0.88 -13.34
CA ASP A 87 -16.21 1.96 -13.71
C ASP A 87 -16.20 2.17 -15.23
N THR A 88 -17.38 2.15 -15.85
CA THR A 88 -17.56 2.33 -17.30
C THR A 88 -17.05 3.66 -17.86
N ARG A 89 -16.82 4.66 -17.00
CA ARG A 89 -16.20 5.95 -17.36
C ARG A 89 -14.68 5.80 -17.62
N ALA A 90 -14.03 4.78 -17.05
CA ALA A 90 -12.64 4.45 -17.33
C ALA A 90 -12.57 3.47 -18.52
N THR A 91 -11.93 3.91 -19.60
CA THR A 91 -11.90 3.23 -20.91
C THR A 91 -10.54 2.64 -21.27
N LYS A 92 -9.47 3.01 -20.56
CA LYS A 92 -8.10 2.50 -20.73
C LYS A 92 -7.79 1.28 -19.84
N CYS A 93 -8.82 0.61 -19.33
CA CYS A 93 -8.68 -0.66 -18.63
C CYS A 93 -8.14 -1.75 -19.58
N VAL A 94 -6.82 -1.97 -19.57
CA VAL A 94 -6.18 -3.06 -20.32
C VAL A 94 -5.96 -4.27 -19.42
N GLU A 95 -5.48 -4.03 -18.20
CA GLU A 95 -5.22 -5.03 -17.17
C GLU A 95 -5.93 -4.61 -15.87
N PRO A 96 -6.27 -5.56 -14.97
CA PRO A 96 -6.86 -5.25 -13.67
C PRO A 96 -6.01 -4.24 -12.90
N GLY A 97 -6.62 -3.14 -12.43
CA GLY A 97 -5.93 -2.11 -11.66
C GLY A 97 -6.70 -0.79 -11.64
N VAL A 98 -6.10 0.24 -11.05
CA VAL A 98 -6.73 1.56 -10.88
C VAL A 98 -7.21 2.17 -12.20
N ALA A 99 -6.53 1.88 -13.31
CA ALA A 99 -6.93 2.32 -14.66
C ALA A 99 -8.31 1.80 -15.10
N CYS A 100 -8.89 0.81 -14.41
CA CYS A 100 -10.24 0.30 -14.66
C CYS A 100 -11.34 1.07 -13.94
N GLY A 101 -11.00 2.02 -13.07
CA GLY A 101 -11.97 2.81 -12.33
C GLY A 101 -11.40 3.29 -11.02
N ALA A 102 -11.27 2.38 -10.05
CA ALA A 102 -10.67 2.69 -8.75
C ALA A 102 -10.10 1.44 -8.07
N THR A 103 -9.18 1.63 -7.13
CA THR A 103 -8.75 0.61 -6.16
C THR A 103 -8.90 1.14 -4.74
N ILE A 104 -9.35 0.27 -3.84
CA ILE A 104 -9.35 0.51 -2.40
C ILE A 104 -8.22 -0.31 -1.81
N GLU A 105 -7.36 0.33 -1.03
CA GLU A 105 -6.28 -0.32 -0.28
C GLU A 105 -6.46 -0.03 1.21
N VAL A 106 -6.53 -1.07 2.03
CA VAL A 106 -6.60 -0.97 3.49
C VAL A 106 -5.21 -1.15 4.06
N TRP A 107 -4.71 -0.11 4.69
CA TRP A 107 -3.44 -0.07 5.39
C TRP A 107 -3.68 -0.16 6.90
N GLY A 108 -2.69 -0.69 7.63
CA GLY A 108 -2.82 -0.87 9.08
C GLY A 108 -3.02 0.43 9.87
N ASP A 109 -2.69 1.58 9.29
CA ASP A 109 -2.89 2.90 9.87
C ASP A 109 -2.84 4.01 8.79
N LYS A 110 -3.21 5.23 9.20
CA LYS A 110 -3.22 6.40 8.33
C LYS A 110 -1.85 6.81 7.80
N GLN A 111 -0.80 6.60 8.57
CA GLN A 111 0.55 6.96 8.12
C GLN A 111 0.94 6.09 6.92
N LYS A 112 0.70 4.78 7.00
CA LYS A 112 0.99 3.84 5.91
C LYS A 112 0.18 4.12 4.64
N ALA A 113 -1.11 4.42 4.77
CA ALA A 113 -1.93 4.85 3.63
C ALA A 113 -1.40 6.15 2.99
N SER A 114 -0.95 7.09 3.83
CA SER A 114 -0.36 8.36 3.37
C SER A 114 0.98 8.15 2.67
N ASP A 115 1.86 7.31 3.23
CA ASP A 115 3.15 6.98 2.63
C ASP A 115 2.98 6.33 1.26
N ARG A 116 2.00 5.42 1.11
CA ARG A 116 1.66 4.83 -0.19
C ARG A 116 1.22 5.88 -1.19
N SER A 117 0.30 6.77 -0.81
CA SER A 117 -0.18 7.85 -1.67
C SER A 117 0.96 8.76 -2.13
N ILE A 118 1.89 9.12 -1.23
CA ILE A 118 3.07 9.94 -1.56
C ILE A 118 3.99 9.22 -2.55
N ASN A 119 4.24 7.92 -2.36
CA ASN A 119 5.08 7.14 -3.27
C ASN A 119 4.47 7.09 -4.67
N LEU A 120 3.16 6.84 -4.79
CA LEU A 120 2.45 6.84 -6.06
C LEU A 120 2.46 8.22 -6.73
N ILE A 121 2.18 9.29 -5.99
CA ILE A 121 2.26 10.67 -6.52
C ILE A 121 3.67 10.98 -7.03
N THR A 122 4.71 10.49 -6.33
CA THR A 122 6.10 10.65 -6.79
C THR A 122 6.31 9.97 -8.14
N LEU A 123 5.80 8.75 -8.32
CA LEU A 123 5.85 8.04 -9.60
C LEU A 123 5.07 8.77 -10.71
N MET A 124 3.92 9.38 -10.39
CA MET A 124 3.13 10.17 -11.35
C MET A 124 3.84 11.46 -11.78
N VAL A 125 4.63 12.06 -10.88
CA VAL A 125 5.48 13.21 -11.24
C VAL A 125 6.60 12.79 -12.19
N GLU A 126 7.14 11.57 -12.02
CA GLU A 126 8.18 11.00 -12.89
C GLU A 126 7.63 10.51 -14.25
N ASP A 127 6.39 10.00 -14.26
CA ASP A 127 5.67 9.55 -15.45
C ASP A 127 4.27 10.19 -15.52
N PRO A 128 4.11 11.31 -16.26
CA PRO A 128 2.84 11.99 -16.42
C PRO A 128 1.76 11.21 -17.18
N THR A 129 2.06 10.00 -17.67
CA THR A 129 1.04 9.12 -18.25
C THR A 129 0.25 8.37 -17.18
N LEU A 130 0.77 8.32 -15.95
CA LEU A 130 0.05 7.87 -14.76
C LEU A 130 -0.73 9.05 -14.19
N ASP A 131 -2.04 8.88 -14.04
CA ASP A 131 -2.91 9.89 -13.43
C ASP A 131 -3.94 9.21 -12.52
N GLU A 132 -4.02 9.68 -11.29
CA GLU A 132 -4.85 9.12 -10.21
C GLU A 132 -5.28 10.22 -9.23
N HIS A 133 -6.48 10.11 -8.70
CA HIS A 133 -6.94 10.88 -7.55
C HIS A 133 -6.85 10.01 -6.29
N HIS A 134 -6.20 10.52 -5.24
CA HIS A 134 -6.04 9.80 -3.98
C HIS A 134 -6.86 10.43 -2.85
N TYR A 135 -7.61 9.61 -2.13
CA TYR A 135 -8.38 9.98 -0.95
C TYR A 135 -8.02 9.08 0.22
N ILE A 136 -7.82 9.67 1.41
CA ILE A 136 -7.37 8.93 2.61
C ILE A 136 -8.38 9.12 3.74
N LEU A 137 -8.80 8.02 4.35
CA LEU A 137 -9.64 7.99 5.55
C LEU A 137 -9.09 6.93 6.51
N ASP A 138 -8.54 7.37 7.63
CA ASP A 138 -7.79 6.50 8.54
C ASP A 138 -6.79 5.63 7.77
N GLY A 139 -6.85 4.30 7.90
CA GLY A 139 -5.99 3.37 7.17
C GLY A 139 -6.40 3.13 5.71
N LEU A 140 -7.49 3.70 5.22
CA LEU A 140 -7.95 3.47 3.84
C LEU A 140 -7.30 4.46 2.88
N LEU A 141 -6.78 3.95 1.77
CA LEU A 141 -6.42 4.71 0.58
C LEU A 141 -7.35 4.31 -0.55
N LEU A 142 -8.15 5.26 -1.03
CA LEU A 142 -8.95 5.12 -2.24
C LEU A 142 -8.22 5.82 -3.38
N ARG A 143 -7.85 5.04 -4.40
CA ARG A 143 -7.21 5.50 -5.63
C ARG A 143 -8.25 5.46 -6.73
N VAL A 144 -8.52 6.59 -7.38
CA VAL A 144 -9.47 6.68 -8.49
C VAL A 144 -8.70 7.03 -9.75
N SER A 145 -9.00 6.36 -10.86
CA SER A 145 -8.36 6.64 -12.16
C SER A 145 -8.47 8.11 -12.54
N GLY A 146 -7.38 8.70 -13.03
CA GLY A 146 -7.39 10.03 -13.65
C GLY A 146 -8.12 10.10 -14.99
N GLU A 147 -8.62 8.96 -15.51
CA GLU A 147 -9.58 8.98 -16.62
C GLU A 147 -10.93 9.56 -16.23
N LEU A 148 -11.29 9.44 -14.95
CA LEU A 148 -12.49 10.05 -14.41
C LEU A 148 -12.24 11.55 -14.23
N SER A 149 -13.24 12.36 -14.55
CA SER A 149 -13.15 13.80 -14.28
C SER A 149 -13.02 14.06 -12.77
N PRO A 150 -12.45 15.21 -12.35
CA PRO A 150 -12.38 15.56 -10.94
C PRO A 150 -13.73 15.53 -10.21
N SER A 151 -14.83 15.85 -10.91
CA SER A 151 -16.18 15.75 -10.36
C SER A 151 -16.62 14.30 -10.14
N ALA A 152 -16.28 13.40 -11.07
CA ALA A 152 -16.57 11.97 -10.93
C ALA A 152 -15.73 11.35 -9.80
N ALA A 153 -14.45 11.70 -9.68
CA ALA A 153 -13.62 11.27 -8.56
C ALA A 153 -14.11 11.79 -7.19
N ALA A 154 -14.64 13.02 -7.14
CA ALA A 154 -15.23 13.57 -5.92
C ALA A 154 -16.50 12.83 -5.45
N GLU A 155 -17.24 12.16 -6.34
CA GLU A 155 -18.36 11.29 -5.94
C GLU A 155 -17.87 10.16 -5.03
N TYR A 156 -16.75 9.52 -5.39
CA TYR A 156 -16.12 8.46 -4.61
C TYR A 156 -15.71 8.95 -3.21
N GLU A 157 -15.00 10.08 -3.14
CA GLU A 157 -14.60 10.69 -1.86
C GLU A 157 -15.82 10.98 -0.98
N SER A 158 -16.88 11.55 -1.57
CA SER A 158 -18.08 11.95 -0.83
C SER A 158 -18.78 10.78 -0.15
N ILE A 159 -18.76 9.58 -0.77
CA ILE A 159 -19.33 8.36 -0.22
C ILE A 159 -18.39 7.76 0.82
N MET A 160 -17.09 7.71 0.53
CA MET A 160 -16.06 7.21 1.46
C MET A 160 -16.12 7.91 2.81
N VAL A 161 -16.31 9.24 2.84
CA VAL A 161 -16.37 10.00 4.10
C VAL A 161 -17.70 9.91 4.85
N GLN A 162 -18.75 9.35 4.25
CA GLN A 162 -20.05 9.12 4.90
C GLN A 162 -20.03 7.88 5.80
N GLU A 163 -19.12 6.94 5.57
CA GLU A 163 -18.94 5.70 6.35
C GLU A 163 -18.20 5.93 7.71
N ARG A 164 -18.30 7.14 8.28
CA ARG A 164 -17.73 7.47 9.60
C ARG A 164 -18.69 7.18 10.77
#